data_AF-A0A7S1PAH3-F1
#
_entry.id   AF-A0A7S1PAH3-F1
#
_cell.length_a   1.000
_cell.length_b   1.000
_cell.length_c   1.000
_cell.angle_alpha   90.00
_cell.angle_beta   90.00
_cell.angle_gamma   90.00
#
_symmetry.space_group_name_H-M   'P 1'
#
loop_
_entity.id
_entity.type
_entity.pdbx_description
1 polymer ?
#
loop_
_entity_poly.entity_id
_entity_poly.type
_entity_poly.pdbx_seq_one_letter_code
_entity_poly.pdbx_strand_id
1 'polypeptide(L)'
;MSSPGPEGKFKREGFVISSSGPLTKYYDVEQRKLGQGTYGSVSKAVNKSTGALRAVKQISKSQVKNIERFRQEIAIMKQLDHPNIIKLFETFEDHKNIYLVLELCTGGELFDRIIEEGYFTEKNAAVLMKQILAAVYYLHSHKIVHRDLKPENFLFLNKTPDSPLKIIDFGLAARFESGQVMTTKAGTPYYVAPQVLQGKYDYACDTWSAGVIMYILLCGYPPFHGDTDAEILQKVKAGKFKFNEADWKNVSGEAKDLIRKLLTFNPKDRYTAEQALNHPWVQHLAQASDAPISRSIVDNFRAFRAQSQLKKAALTVIAQQMSENEISTLKKIFMALDKNGDGSLTVQEIREGLTKAGLKDIPPDLEQLMKEVDSDGSGVIDYTEFLAATLDKKLYIQEDVCWAAFRVFDIDGNGKITAEELQHVLGMDSVKGAFDNTAIANIRDMIREVDRDGDGEIDFDEFMKMMRDRK
;
A
#
# COMPACT_ATOMS: atom_id res chain seq x y z
N MET A 1 -19.24 10.49 10.87
CA MET A 1 -19.62 9.79 12.11
C MET A 1 -19.27 8.34 11.91
N SER A 2 -18.17 7.89 12.50
CA SER A 2 -17.71 6.51 12.36
C SER A 2 -18.61 5.61 13.18
N SER A 3 -19.25 4.62 12.55
CA SER A 3 -20.00 3.58 13.25
C SER A 3 -19.06 2.87 14.25
N PRO A 4 -19.53 2.53 15.47
CA PRO A 4 -18.75 1.67 16.35
C PRO A 4 -18.49 0.35 15.63
N GLY A 5 -17.22 -0.04 15.53
CA GLY A 5 -16.81 -1.29 14.90
C GLY A 5 -17.37 -2.51 15.66
N PRO A 6 -17.45 -3.69 15.02
CA PRO A 6 -17.83 -4.93 15.70
C PRO A 6 -16.85 -5.24 16.86
N GLU A 7 -17.35 -5.92 17.90
CA GLU A 7 -16.57 -6.26 19.10
C GLU A 7 -15.22 -6.94 18.74
N GLY A 8 -14.11 -6.37 19.23
CA GLY A 8 -12.77 -6.97 19.11
C GLY A 8 -12.08 -6.83 17.76
N LYS A 9 -12.51 -5.91 16.89
CA LYS A 9 -11.86 -5.58 15.61
C LYS A 9 -10.84 -4.45 15.76
N PHE A 10 -9.72 -4.51 15.06
CA PHE A 10 -8.64 -3.50 15.12
C PHE A 10 -8.28 -3.00 13.72
N LYS A 11 -7.77 -1.76 13.65
CA LYS A 11 -7.38 -1.12 12.38
C LYS A 11 -5.87 -1.07 12.23
N ARG A 12 -5.38 -1.40 11.04
CA ARG A 12 -3.95 -1.33 10.68
C ARG A 12 -3.31 0.04 10.95
N GLU A 13 -4.09 1.12 10.84
CA GLU A 13 -3.60 2.49 11.11
C GLU A 13 -2.90 2.62 12.48
N GLY A 14 -3.34 1.84 13.48
CA GLY A 14 -2.77 1.82 14.83
C GLY A 14 -1.37 1.20 14.90
N PHE A 15 -1.00 0.36 13.92
CA PHE A 15 0.31 -0.30 13.88
C PHE A 15 1.41 0.59 13.28
N VAL A 16 1.07 1.72 12.66
CA VAL A 16 2.05 2.73 12.25
C VAL A 16 2.25 3.74 13.36
N ILE A 17 3.28 3.52 14.17
CA ILE A 17 3.52 4.31 15.39
C ILE A 17 4.07 5.69 15.05
N SER A 18 3.65 6.66 15.85
CA SER A 18 4.21 8.01 15.86
C SER A 18 4.97 8.23 17.16
N SER A 19 6.29 8.30 17.07
CA SER A 19 7.17 8.49 18.23
C SER A 19 7.69 9.92 18.30
N SER A 20 7.71 10.48 19.51
CA SER A 20 8.41 11.74 19.77
C SER A 20 9.85 11.44 20.22
N GLY A 21 10.83 12.17 19.66
CA GLY A 21 12.24 12.01 20.04
C GLY A 21 13.19 11.63 18.89
N PRO A 22 14.46 11.32 19.22
CA PRO A 22 15.49 11.15 18.22
C PRO A 22 15.38 9.80 17.49
N LEU A 23 15.12 9.86 16.19
CA LEU A 23 15.16 8.70 15.27
C LEU A 23 16.44 7.86 15.44
N THR A 24 17.58 8.51 15.73
CA THR A 24 18.89 7.88 15.90
C THR A 24 18.98 6.92 17.08
N LYS A 25 18.01 6.92 18.01
CA LYS A 25 17.90 5.89 19.05
C LYS A 25 17.54 4.52 18.45
N TYR A 26 16.80 4.50 17.34
CA TYR A 26 16.22 3.30 16.74
C TYR A 26 16.84 2.92 15.40
N TYR A 27 17.37 3.90 14.66
CA TYR A 27 17.92 3.70 13.32
C TYR A 27 19.33 4.27 13.17
N ASP A 28 20.19 3.53 12.46
CA ASP A 28 21.43 4.04 11.91
C ASP A 28 21.18 4.60 10.52
N VAL A 29 21.08 5.93 10.42
CA VAL A 29 20.80 6.64 9.16
C VAL A 29 22.11 6.94 8.43
N GLU A 30 22.21 6.51 7.18
CA GLU A 30 23.35 6.79 6.33
C GLU A 30 23.45 8.30 6.02
N GLN A 31 24.66 8.85 6.09
CA GLN A 31 24.93 10.25 5.76
C GLN A 31 24.73 10.55 4.27
N ARG A 32 24.97 9.54 3.42
CA ARG A 32 24.74 9.66 1.98
C ARG A 32 23.24 9.65 1.71
N LYS A 33 22.76 10.74 1.10
CA LYS A 33 21.38 10.86 0.63
C LYS A 33 21.17 9.97 -0.59
N LEU A 34 20.07 9.23 -0.60
CA LEU A 34 19.55 8.51 -1.77
C LEU A 34 18.91 9.48 -2.77
N GLY A 35 18.26 10.52 -2.26
CA GLY A 35 17.60 11.53 -3.08
C GLY A 35 17.25 12.78 -2.28
N GLN A 36 16.85 13.83 -2.99
CA GLN A 36 16.36 15.08 -2.42
C GLN A 36 15.05 15.45 -3.10
N GLY A 37 13.97 15.49 -2.30
CA GLY A 37 12.66 15.92 -2.77
C GLY A 37 12.40 17.40 -2.46
N THR A 38 11.23 17.88 -2.88
CA THR A 38 10.78 19.27 -2.70
C THR A 38 10.79 19.74 -1.24
N TYR A 39 10.58 18.84 -0.28
CA TYR A 39 10.39 19.16 1.14
C TYR A 39 11.45 18.55 2.06
N GLY A 40 12.46 17.86 1.52
CA GLY A 40 13.35 17.07 2.37
C GLY A 40 14.36 16.19 1.64
N SER A 41 15.11 15.42 2.41
CA SER A 41 16.06 14.43 1.88
C SER A 41 15.66 13.02 2.27
N VAL A 42 15.99 12.07 1.42
CA VAL A 42 15.81 10.64 1.67
C VAL A 42 17.17 10.00 1.88
N SER A 43 17.34 9.28 2.98
CA SER A 43 18.55 8.51 3.30
C SER A 43 18.21 7.06 3.56
N LYS A 44 19.14 6.16 3.26
CA LYS A 44 19.04 4.76 3.69
C LYS A 44 19.25 4.69 5.20
N ALA A 45 18.53 3.78 5.87
CA ALA A 45 18.71 3.54 7.29
C ALA A 45 18.64 2.04 7.61
N VAL A 46 19.29 1.65 8.70
CA VAL A 46 19.23 0.29 9.26
C VAL A 46 18.54 0.37 10.60
N ASN A 47 17.48 -0.42 10.79
CA ASN A 47 16.88 -0.57 12.12
C ASN A 47 17.87 -1.29 13.04
N LYS A 48 18.22 -0.67 14.17
CA LYS A 48 19.27 -1.16 15.09
C LYS A 48 18.99 -2.53 15.70
N SER A 49 17.72 -2.87 15.81
CA SER A 49 17.29 -4.09 16.51
C SER A 49 17.07 -5.28 15.57
N THR A 50 16.57 -5.02 14.35
CA THR A 50 16.21 -6.07 13.39
C THR A 50 17.19 -6.17 12.24
N GLY A 51 18.09 -5.18 12.08
CA GLY A 51 18.96 -5.05 10.91
C GLY A 51 18.20 -4.69 9.63
N ALA A 52 16.88 -4.45 9.70
CA ALA A 52 16.06 -4.24 8.53
C ALA A 52 16.41 -2.92 7.83
N LEU A 53 16.54 -2.98 6.51
CA LEU A 53 16.81 -1.80 5.68
C LEU A 53 15.52 -0.98 5.46
N ARG A 54 15.64 0.34 5.57
CA ARG A 54 14.55 1.30 5.39
C ARG A 54 15.04 2.54 4.62
N ALA A 55 14.09 3.30 4.08
CA ALA A 55 14.32 4.66 3.60
C ALA A 55 13.75 5.65 4.62
N VAL A 56 14.51 6.67 4.98
CA VAL A 56 14.07 7.72 5.89
C VAL A 56 13.91 9.02 5.11
N LYS A 57 12.67 9.48 4.92
CA LYS A 57 12.35 10.81 4.37
C LYS A 57 12.36 11.80 5.53
N GLN A 58 13.42 12.59 5.63
CA GLN A 58 13.54 13.68 6.60
C GLN A 58 12.97 14.97 6.01
N ILE A 59 12.04 15.59 6.73
CA ILE A 59 11.33 16.80 6.32
C ILE A 59 11.54 17.87 7.38
N SER A 60 12.06 19.03 6.96
CA SER A 60 12.29 20.14 7.88
C SER A 60 10.98 20.86 8.18
N LYS A 61 10.64 21.01 9.47
CA LYS A 61 9.44 21.76 9.90
C LYS A 61 9.46 23.21 9.40
N SER A 62 10.64 23.82 9.23
CA SER A 62 10.78 25.17 8.69
C SER A 62 10.41 25.29 7.20
N GLN A 63 10.44 24.19 6.44
CA GLN A 63 10.08 24.14 5.02
C GLN A 63 8.60 23.79 4.80
N VAL A 64 7.92 23.30 5.84
CA VAL A 64 6.51 22.93 5.78
C VAL A 64 5.66 24.17 6.01
N LYS A 65 5.23 24.81 4.92
CA LYS A 65 4.32 25.98 4.98
C LYS A 65 2.93 25.63 5.51
N ASN A 66 2.51 24.37 5.38
CA ASN A 66 1.20 23.89 5.84
C ASN A 66 1.37 22.53 6.53
N ILE A 67 1.41 22.55 7.86
CA ILE A 67 1.59 21.36 8.69
C ILE A 67 0.39 20.41 8.62
N GLU A 68 -0.81 20.93 8.37
CA GLU A 68 -2.03 20.13 8.26
C GLU A 68 -2.00 19.25 7.01
N ARG A 69 -1.54 19.81 5.88
CA ARG A 69 -1.35 19.05 4.64
C ARG A 69 -0.38 17.88 4.85
N PHE A 70 0.67 18.10 5.62
CA PHE A 70 1.64 17.05 5.89
C PHE A 70 1.09 15.98 6.85
N ARG A 71 0.33 16.37 7.88
CA ARG A 71 -0.42 15.41 8.70
C ARG A 71 -1.43 14.61 7.87
N GLN A 72 -2.03 15.23 6.85
CA GLN A 72 -2.90 14.54 5.91
C GLN A 72 -2.15 13.51 5.06
N GLU A 73 -0.93 13.82 4.57
CA GLU A 73 -0.06 12.84 3.87
C GLU A 73 0.19 11.62 4.76
N ILE A 74 0.61 11.83 6.02
CA ILE A 74 0.82 10.73 6.98
C ILE A 74 -0.48 9.95 7.20
N ALA A 75 -1.59 10.63 7.47
CA ALA A 75 -2.88 9.98 7.74
C ALA A 75 -3.41 9.17 6.55
N ILE A 76 -3.14 9.63 5.31
CA ILE A 76 -3.41 8.84 4.10
C ILE A 76 -2.50 7.61 4.08
N MET A 77 -1.19 7.79 4.20
CA MET A 77 -0.23 6.68 4.11
C MET A 77 -0.43 5.59 5.18
N LYS A 78 -0.88 5.94 6.39
CA LYS A 78 -1.21 4.96 7.45
C LYS A 78 -2.34 4.00 7.05
N GLN A 79 -3.23 4.43 6.16
CA GLN A 79 -4.39 3.66 5.70
C GLN A 79 -4.13 2.84 4.45
N LEU A 80 -3.09 3.18 3.69
CA LEU A 80 -2.82 2.50 2.43
C LEU A 80 -2.20 1.14 2.67
N ASP A 81 -2.78 0.12 2.07
CA ASP A 81 -2.28 -1.23 2.05
C ASP A 81 -2.46 -1.87 0.68
N HIS A 82 -1.43 -1.77 -0.15
CA HIS A 82 -1.47 -2.33 -1.50
C HIS A 82 -0.06 -2.76 -1.95
N PRO A 83 0.08 -3.89 -2.68
CA PRO A 83 1.37 -4.41 -3.15
C PRO A 83 2.21 -3.43 -3.99
N ASN A 84 1.54 -2.49 -4.67
CA ASN A 84 2.14 -1.48 -5.56
C ASN A 84 2.17 -0.05 -4.97
N ILE A 85 1.96 0.10 -3.66
CA ILE A 85 2.08 1.38 -2.95
C ILE A 85 3.21 1.25 -1.92
N ILE A 86 3.98 2.32 -1.72
CA ILE A 86 5.05 2.36 -0.72
C ILE A 86 4.49 2.15 0.69
N LYS A 87 5.14 1.29 1.46
CA LYS A 87 4.75 1.05 2.85
C LYS A 87 5.36 2.11 3.78
N LEU A 88 4.54 2.68 4.66
CA LEU A 88 4.96 3.46 5.82
C LEU A 88 5.02 2.54 7.04
N PHE A 89 6.18 2.46 7.68
CA PHE A 89 6.37 1.63 8.88
C PHE A 89 6.15 2.44 10.14
N GLU A 90 6.82 3.58 10.26
CA GLU A 90 6.85 4.40 11.48
C GLU A 90 7.05 5.87 11.14
N THR A 91 6.71 6.76 12.09
CA THR A 91 6.98 8.19 11.99
C THR A 91 7.67 8.70 13.26
N PHE A 92 8.64 9.59 13.08
CA PHE A 92 9.32 10.26 14.20
C PHE A 92 9.18 11.76 14.09
N GLU A 93 9.00 12.43 15.21
CA GLU A 93 8.95 13.89 15.28
C GLU A 93 9.91 14.40 16.35
N ASP A 94 10.85 15.26 15.94
CA ASP A 94 11.71 16.03 16.85
C ASP A 94 11.40 17.53 16.75
N HIS A 95 12.13 18.36 17.50
CA HIS A 95 11.92 19.81 17.53
C HIS A 95 12.11 20.52 16.16
N LYS A 96 12.87 19.95 15.22
CA LYS A 96 13.21 20.54 13.92
C LYS A 96 12.61 19.81 12.72
N ASN A 97 12.44 18.49 12.82
CA ASN A 97 12.15 17.64 11.69
C ASN A 97 11.02 16.65 11.99
N ILE A 98 10.40 16.19 10.91
CA ILE A 98 9.57 15.00 10.90
C ILE A 98 10.24 13.98 9.98
N TYR A 99 10.21 12.71 10.38
CA TYR A 99 10.83 11.61 9.66
C TYR A 99 9.77 10.56 9.34
N LEU A 100 9.71 10.16 8.07
CA LEU A 100 8.90 9.01 7.63
C LEU A 100 9.85 7.83 7.38
N VAL A 101 9.62 6.73 8.09
CA VAL A 101 10.35 5.46 7.89
C VAL A 101 9.55 4.63 6.88
N LEU A 102 10.10 4.53 5.67
CA LEU A 102 9.46 3.96 4.49
C LEU A 102 10.16 2.67 4.05
N GLU A 103 9.46 1.90 3.24
CA GLU A 103 10.05 0.82 2.44
C GLU A 103 11.19 1.36 1.56
N LEU A 104 12.28 0.59 1.47
CA LEU A 104 13.46 0.99 0.71
C LEU A 104 13.37 0.45 -0.72
N CYS A 105 13.14 1.34 -1.69
CA CYS A 105 13.22 1.01 -3.11
C CYS A 105 14.64 1.22 -3.65
N THR A 106 15.23 0.17 -4.23
CA THR A 106 16.61 0.15 -4.77
C THR A 106 16.69 -0.19 -6.25
N GLY A 107 15.54 -0.39 -6.90
CA GLY A 107 15.43 -0.78 -8.30
C GLY A 107 15.49 0.37 -9.29
N GLY A 108 15.51 1.63 -8.82
CA GLY A 108 15.53 2.83 -9.66
C GLY A 108 14.15 3.27 -10.13
N GLU A 109 14.13 4.39 -10.87
CA GLU A 109 12.91 4.97 -11.43
C GLU A 109 12.40 4.17 -12.63
N LEU A 110 11.10 4.30 -12.91
CA LEU A 110 10.40 3.57 -13.97
C LEU A 110 11.12 3.65 -15.33
N PHE A 111 11.44 4.85 -15.80
CA PHE A 111 12.04 5.02 -17.12
C PHE A 111 13.53 4.72 -17.16
N ASP A 112 14.28 5.03 -16.10
CA ASP A 112 15.70 4.68 -16.00
C ASP A 112 15.88 3.17 -16.16
N ARG A 113 15.04 2.38 -15.47
CA ARG A 113 15.06 0.92 -15.56
C ARG A 113 14.78 0.41 -16.98
N ILE A 114 13.80 1.01 -17.65
CA ILE A 114 13.43 0.63 -19.02
C ILE A 114 14.57 0.95 -20.00
N ILE A 115 15.24 2.09 -19.82
CA ILE A 115 16.40 2.48 -20.64
C ILE A 115 17.57 1.51 -20.40
N GLU A 116 17.84 1.15 -19.14
CA GLU A 116 18.91 0.20 -18.78
C GLU A 116 18.70 -1.21 -19.37
N GLU A 117 17.45 -1.69 -19.43
CA GLU A 117 17.15 -3.04 -19.95
C GLU A 117 17.35 -3.16 -21.46
N GLY A 118 17.31 -2.05 -22.21
CA GLY A 118 17.62 -1.99 -23.65
C GLY A 118 16.64 -2.70 -24.57
N TYR A 119 15.74 -3.53 -24.03
CA TYR A 119 14.66 -4.21 -24.73
C TYR A 119 13.37 -4.07 -23.93
N PHE A 120 12.36 -3.42 -24.54
CA PHE A 120 11.08 -3.18 -23.89
C PHE A 120 9.93 -3.48 -24.86
N THR A 121 9.06 -4.41 -24.47
CA THR A 121 7.94 -4.87 -25.31
C THR A 121 6.61 -4.27 -24.87
N GLU A 122 5.62 -4.34 -25.75
CA GLU A 122 4.24 -4.03 -25.42
C GLU A 122 3.72 -4.89 -24.25
N LYS A 123 4.20 -6.14 -24.11
CA LYS A 123 3.89 -7.01 -22.96
C LYS A 123 4.48 -6.46 -21.66
N ASN A 124 5.73 -5.98 -21.69
CA ASN A 124 6.35 -5.34 -20.51
C ASN A 124 5.56 -4.08 -20.11
N ALA A 125 5.17 -3.26 -21.09
CA ALA A 125 4.33 -2.09 -20.86
C ALA A 125 2.99 -2.48 -20.19
N ALA A 126 2.34 -3.55 -20.67
CA ALA A 126 1.08 -4.02 -20.09
C ALA A 126 1.23 -4.49 -18.64
N VAL A 127 2.31 -5.21 -18.31
CA VAL A 127 2.58 -5.66 -16.93
C VAL A 127 2.81 -4.48 -15.98
N LEU A 128 3.51 -3.45 -16.42
CA LEU A 128 3.72 -2.23 -15.62
C LEU A 128 2.43 -1.41 -15.49
N MET A 129 1.70 -1.24 -16.59
CA MET A 129 0.42 -0.53 -16.57
C MET A 129 -0.63 -1.24 -15.70
N LYS A 130 -0.64 -2.57 -15.65
CA LYS A 130 -1.50 -3.31 -14.72
C LYS A 130 -1.22 -2.93 -13.27
N GLN A 131 0.05 -2.87 -12.87
CA GLN A 131 0.45 -2.48 -11.51
C GLN A 131 0.08 -1.03 -11.19
N ILE A 132 0.29 -0.11 -12.14
CA ILE A 132 -0.08 1.30 -12.01
C ILE A 132 -1.61 1.42 -11.84
N LEU A 133 -2.38 0.82 -12.74
CA LEU A 133 -3.84 0.93 -12.72
C LEU A 133 -4.46 0.24 -11.50
N ALA A 134 -3.89 -0.88 -11.02
CA ALA A 134 -4.33 -1.54 -9.78
C ALA A 134 -4.14 -0.63 -8.57
N ALA A 135 -2.96 0.00 -8.44
CA ALA A 135 -2.71 0.95 -7.37
C ALA A 135 -3.65 2.18 -7.43
N VAL A 136 -3.92 2.69 -8.64
CA VAL A 136 -4.86 3.81 -8.82
C VAL A 136 -6.29 3.40 -8.49
N TYR A 137 -6.71 2.20 -8.90
CA TYR A 137 -8.04 1.67 -8.59
C TYR A 137 -8.22 1.50 -7.08
N TYR A 138 -7.24 0.91 -6.40
CA TYR A 138 -7.19 0.80 -4.93
C TYR A 138 -7.33 2.19 -4.27
N LEU A 139 -6.58 3.19 -4.71
CA LEU A 139 -6.69 4.54 -4.15
C LEU A 139 -8.10 5.11 -4.32
N HIS A 140 -8.66 4.97 -5.52
CA HIS A 140 -9.98 5.51 -5.86
C HIS A 140 -11.11 4.78 -5.12
N SER A 141 -11.00 3.46 -4.90
CA SER A 141 -11.95 2.68 -4.09
C SER A 141 -11.93 3.13 -2.62
N HIS A 142 -10.75 3.52 -2.11
CA HIS A 142 -10.54 4.08 -0.78
C HIS A 142 -10.77 5.60 -0.68
N LYS A 143 -11.39 6.21 -1.70
CA LYS A 143 -11.72 7.65 -1.71
C LYS A 143 -10.49 8.56 -1.60
N ILE A 144 -9.37 8.13 -2.17
CA ILE A 144 -8.10 8.85 -2.23
C ILE A 144 -7.73 9.11 -3.69
N VAL A 145 -7.28 10.33 -3.99
CA VAL A 145 -6.76 10.72 -5.30
C VAL A 145 -5.31 11.16 -5.14
N HIS A 146 -4.43 10.71 -6.04
CA HIS A 146 -2.99 10.95 -5.95
C HIS A 146 -2.59 12.35 -6.43
N ARG A 147 -3.13 12.80 -7.58
CA ARG A 147 -2.94 14.12 -8.22
C ARG A 147 -1.55 14.46 -8.77
N ASP A 148 -0.53 13.62 -8.53
CA ASP A 148 0.81 13.79 -9.12
C ASP A 148 1.39 12.48 -9.66
N LEU A 149 0.61 11.68 -10.40
CA LEU A 149 1.16 10.48 -11.01
C LEU A 149 2.10 10.87 -12.16
N LYS A 150 3.36 10.46 -12.04
CA LYS A 150 4.43 10.68 -13.00
C LYS A 150 5.52 9.61 -12.79
N PRO A 151 6.33 9.28 -13.80
CA PRO A 151 7.36 8.24 -13.74
C PRO A 151 8.31 8.37 -12.54
N GLU A 152 8.68 9.59 -12.17
CA GLU A 152 9.57 9.91 -11.05
C GLU A 152 8.97 9.47 -9.69
N ASN A 153 7.63 9.33 -9.63
CA ASN A 153 6.91 8.86 -8.45
C ASN A 153 6.67 7.34 -8.47
N PHE A 154 7.25 6.61 -9.43
CA PHE A 154 7.25 5.15 -9.50
C PHE A 154 8.66 4.59 -9.40
N LEU A 155 8.93 3.87 -8.31
CA LEU A 155 10.20 3.17 -8.11
C LEU A 155 10.03 1.66 -8.16
N PHE A 156 10.99 0.97 -8.74
CA PHE A 156 11.14 -0.47 -8.55
C PHE A 156 11.70 -0.74 -7.16
N LEU A 157 11.09 -1.70 -6.46
CA LEU A 157 11.53 -2.06 -5.12
C LEU A 157 12.98 -2.57 -5.09
N ASN A 158 13.38 -3.38 -6.06
CA ASN A 158 14.73 -3.92 -6.18
C ASN A 158 15.10 -4.13 -7.65
N LYS A 159 16.26 -4.74 -7.92
CA LYS A 159 16.80 -4.92 -9.27
C LYS A 159 16.41 -6.25 -9.93
N THR A 160 15.55 -7.06 -9.32
CA THR A 160 15.13 -8.33 -9.93
C THR A 160 14.21 -8.07 -11.14
N PRO A 161 14.20 -8.94 -12.15
CA PRO A 161 13.33 -8.77 -13.33
C PRO A 161 11.84 -8.74 -13.01
N ASP A 162 11.43 -9.38 -11.91
CA ASP A 162 10.05 -9.40 -11.41
C ASP A 162 9.81 -8.39 -10.28
N SER A 163 10.70 -7.40 -10.11
CA SER A 163 10.59 -6.41 -9.04
C SER A 163 9.25 -5.67 -9.13
N PRO A 164 8.51 -5.55 -8.02
CA PRO A 164 7.28 -4.77 -8.01
C PRO A 164 7.56 -3.28 -8.20
N LEU A 165 6.63 -2.63 -8.89
CA LEU A 165 6.59 -1.17 -9.03
C LEU A 165 5.81 -0.56 -7.87
N LYS A 166 6.32 0.53 -7.27
CA LYS A 166 5.77 1.18 -6.08
C LYS A 166 5.50 2.65 -6.35
N ILE A 167 4.29 3.13 -6.02
CA ILE A 167 3.99 4.56 -5.91
C ILE A 167 4.62 5.11 -4.63
N ILE A 168 5.43 6.17 -4.70
CA ILE A 168 6.25 6.61 -3.56
C ILE A 168 5.93 7.98 -2.94
N ASP A 169 5.18 8.87 -3.59
CA ASP A 169 4.98 10.25 -3.09
C ASP A 169 3.52 10.69 -2.99
N PHE A 170 3.01 10.79 -1.77
CA PHE A 170 1.63 11.18 -1.48
C PHE A 170 1.49 12.64 -1.03
N GLY A 171 2.51 13.49 -1.21
CA GLY A 171 2.47 14.90 -0.76
C GLY A 171 1.40 15.76 -1.43
N LEU A 172 0.93 15.37 -2.63
CA LEU A 172 -0.24 15.98 -3.27
C LEU A 172 -1.52 15.14 -3.15
N ALA A 173 -1.53 14.00 -2.47
CA ALA A 173 -2.73 13.20 -2.34
C ALA A 173 -3.82 13.91 -1.53
N ALA A 174 -5.08 13.55 -1.76
CA ALA A 174 -6.23 14.07 -1.02
C ALA A 174 -7.35 13.04 -0.93
N ARG A 175 -8.21 13.20 0.08
CA ARG A 175 -9.48 12.49 0.14
C ARG A 175 -10.54 13.19 -0.70
N PHE A 176 -11.43 12.41 -1.30
CA PHE A 176 -12.55 12.95 -2.06
C PHE A 176 -13.85 12.20 -1.73
N GLU A 177 -14.97 12.90 -1.80
CA GLU A 177 -16.30 12.27 -1.80
C GLU A 177 -16.86 12.18 -3.22
N SER A 178 -17.75 11.22 -3.46
CA SER A 178 -18.41 11.09 -4.76
C SER A 178 -19.19 12.37 -5.09
N GLY A 179 -18.84 13.02 -6.20
CA GLY A 179 -19.43 14.30 -6.62
C GLY A 179 -18.73 15.55 -6.08
N GLN A 180 -17.71 15.40 -5.22
CA GLN A 180 -16.91 16.52 -4.74
C GLN A 180 -15.99 17.05 -5.84
N VAL A 181 -15.99 18.38 -6.02
CA VAL A 181 -15.09 19.06 -6.97
C VAL A 181 -13.87 19.58 -6.23
N MET A 182 -12.69 19.21 -6.69
CA MET A 182 -11.41 19.75 -6.24
C MET A 182 -11.03 20.98 -7.04
N THR A 183 -10.42 21.96 -6.37
CA THR A 183 -10.09 23.27 -6.97
C THR A 183 -8.61 23.65 -6.92
N THR A 184 -7.81 22.98 -6.07
CA THR A 184 -6.38 23.23 -5.97
C THR A 184 -5.66 22.76 -7.23
N LYS A 185 -5.03 23.66 -7.98
CA LYS A 185 -4.18 23.27 -9.11
C LYS A 185 -2.94 22.56 -8.58
N ALA A 186 -2.68 21.37 -9.07
CA ALA A 186 -1.58 20.50 -8.67
C ALA A 186 -1.16 19.63 -9.87
N GLY A 187 0.02 19.01 -9.78
CA GLY A 187 0.54 18.10 -10.81
C GLY A 187 1.64 18.72 -11.68
N THR A 188 2.27 17.86 -12.46
CA THR A 188 3.42 18.17 -13.32
C THR A 188 2.96 18.44 -14.78
N PRO A 189 3.50 19.44 -15.51
CA PRO A 189 2.93 19.91 -16.79
C PRO A 189 2.65 18.85 -17.85
N TYR A 190 3.51 17.83 -17.99
CA TYR A 190 3.32 16.76 -18.97
C TYR A 190 2.17 15.80 -18.63
N TYR A 191 1.88 15.61 -17.35
CA TYR A 191 0.99 14.55 -16.85
C TYR A 191 -0.34 15.09 -16.33
N VAL A 192 -0.45 16.41 -16.14
CA VAL A 192 -1.64 17.06 -15.58
C VAL A 192 -2.84 16.95 -16.55
N ALA A 193 -4.01 16.64 -16.00
CA ALA A 193 -5.22 16.55 -16.80
C ALA A 193 -5.79 17.94 -17.15
N PRO A 194 -6.46 18.13 -18.31
CA PRO A 194 -6.94 19.43 -18.77
C PRO A 194 -7.89 20.11 -17.76
N GLN A 195 -8.75 19.33 -17.10
CA GLN A 195 -9.70 19.84 -16.12
C GLN A 195 -9.03 20.39 -14.84
N VAL A 196 -7.83 19.90 -14.49
CA VAL A 196 -7.06 20.41 -13.34
C VAL A 196 -6.60 21.85 -13.63
N LEU A 197 -6.21 22.13 -14.87
CA LEU A 197 -5.82 23.48 -15.31
C LEU A 197 -6.98 24.47 -15.30
N GLN A 198 -8.20 23.96 -15.52
CA GLN A 198 -9.46 24.72 -15.44
C GLN A 198 -9.89 24.97 -13.98
N GLY A 199 -9.27 24.28 -13.00
CA GLY A 199 -9.49 24.50 -11.57
C GLY A 199 -10.75 23.83 -11.01
N LYS A 200 -11.35 22.88 -11.74
CA LYS A 200 -12.47 22.06 -11.28
C LYS A 200 -12.30 20.64 -11.80
N TYR A 201 -12.00 19.70 -10.91
CA TYR A 201 -11.69 18.32 -11.29
C TYR A 201 -12.10 17.31 -10.22
N ASP A 202 -12.13 16.04 -10.61
CA ASP A 202 -12.41 14.87 -9.80
C ASP A 202 -11.21 13.90 -9.82
N TYR A 203 -11.38 12.71 -9.27
CA TYR A 203 -10.34 11.67 -9.19
C TYR A 203 -9.88 11.13 -10.56
N ALA A 204 -10.65 11.37 -11.64
CA ALA A 204 -10.29 10.93 -12.99
C ALA A 204 -9.07 11.69 -13.57
N CYS A 205 -8.50 12.66 -12.85
CA CYS A 205 -7.21 13.25 -13.21
C CYS A 205 -6.08 12.19 -13.18
N ASP A 206 -6.13 11.24 -12.26
CA ASP A 206 -5.09 10.20 -12.14
C ASP A 206 -5.10 9.24 -13.35
N THR A 207 -6.28 8.89 -13.89
CA THR A 207 -6.37 7.99 -15.06
C THR A 207 -5.87 8.66 -16.33
N TRP A 208 -5.98 9.99 -16.44
CA TRP A 208 -5.31 10.75 -17.49
C TRP A 208 -3.79 10.67 -17.36
N SER A 209 -3.25 10.91 -16.17
CA SER A 209 -1.81 10.81 -15.93
C SER A 209 -1.29 9.40 -16.22
N ALA A 210 -2.03 8.35 -15.86
CA ALA A 210 -1.72 6.98 -16.23
C ALA A 210 -1.75 6.76 -17.76
N GLY A 211 -2.69 7.38 -18.49
CA GLY A 211 -2.72 7.37 -19.95
C GLY A 211 -1.51 8.06 -20.60
N VAL A 212 -1.02 9.15 -20.01
CA VAL A 212 0.21 9.82 -20.44
C VAL A 212 1.42 8.91 -20.22
N ILE A 213 1.53 8.28 -19.05
CA ILE A 213 2.59 7.31 -18.75
C ILE A 213 2.56 6.14 -19.75
N MET A 214 1.38 5.56 -20.01
CA MET A 214 1.19 4.49 -21.00
C MET A 214 1.65 4.91 -22.41
N TYR A 215 1.32 6.13 -22.82
CA TYR A 215 1.74 6.66 -24.12
C TYR A 215 3.27 6.71 -24.23
N ILE A 216 3.94 7.23 -23.20
CA ILE A 216 5.40 7.33 -23.17
C ILE A 216 6.05 5.94 -23.11
N LEU A 217 5.50 5.00 -22.32
CA LEU A 217 6.00 3.62 -22.25
C LEU A 217 6.04 2.94 -23.63
N LEU A 218 5.09 3.27 -24.52
CA LEU A 218 4.94 2.60 -25.81
C LEU A 218 5.70 3.28 -26.97
N CYS A 219 6.07 4.56 -26.85
CA CYS A 219 6.74 5.29 -27.94
C CYS A 219 7.95 6.14 -27.52
N GLY A 220 8.21 6.30 -26.23
CA GLY A 220 9.37 7.01 -25.69
C GLY A 220 9.25 8.53 -25.62
N TYR A 221 8.12 9.13 -26.01
CA TYR A 221 7.91 10.59 -25.94
C TYR A 221 6.51 10.97 -25.45
N PRO A 222 6.31 12.15 -24.85
CA PRO A 222 5.01 12.54 -24.31
C PRO A 222 4.00 12.91 -25.42
N PRO A 223 2.70 12.63 -25.21
CA PRO A 223 1.64 12.97 -26.17
C PRO A 223 1.47 14.47 -26.35
N PHE A 224 1.84 15.27 -25.34
CA PHE A 224 1.85 16.72 -25.35
C PHE A 224 3.27 17.20 -25.04
N HIS A 225 3.97 17.74 -26.05
CA HIS A 225 5.37 18.20 -25.95
C HIS A 225 5.48 19.67 -26.37
N GLY A 226 6.49 20.40 -25.91
CA GLY A 226 6.76 21.78 -26.30
C GLY A 226 8.08 22.25 -25.71
N ASP A 227 8.58 23.39 -26.15
CA ASP A 227 9.88 23.91 -25.71
C ASP A 227 9.78 24.60 -24.34
N THR A 228 8.56 24.99 -23.95
CA THR A 228 8.27 25.62 -22.66
C THR A 228 7.05 24.98 -21.97
N ASP A 229 7.02 25.06 -20.63
CA ASP A 229 5.84 24.65 -19.84
C ASP A 229 4.56 25.31 -20.34
N ALA A 230 4.63 26.58 -20.76
CA ALA A 230 3.48 27.30 -21.28
C ALA A 230 2.92 26.65 -22.56
N GLU A 231 3.77 26.25 -23.49
CA GLU A 231 3.37 25.56 -24.73
C GLU A 231 2.80 24.17 -24.45
N ILE A 232 3.43 23.41 -23.55
CA ILE A 232 2.95 22.09 -23.12
C ILE A 232 1.55 22.22 -22.54
N LEU A 233 1.36 23.15 -21.60
CA LEU A 233 0.06 23.39 -20.96
C LEU A 233 -1.00 23.87 -21.97
N GLN A 234 -0.63 24.60 -23.02
CA GLN A 234 -1.55 24.95 -24.11
C GLN A 234 -2.01 23.71 -24.90
N LYS A 235 -1.09 22.80 -25.24
CA LYS A 235 -1.44 21.54 -25.93
C LYS A 235 -2.29 20.61 -25.04
N VAL A 236 -1.97 20.51 -23.74
CA VAL A 236 -2.79 19.79 -22.76
C VAL A 236 -4.20 20.37 -22.70
N LYS A 237 -4.35 21.71 -22.61
CA LYS A 237 -5.67 22.37 -22.64
C LYS A 237 -6.46 22.10 -23.91
N ALA A 238 -5.77 21.95 -25.05
CA ALA A 238 -6.41 21.60 -26.32
C ALA A 238 -6.83 20.11 -26.38
N GLY A 239 -6.16 19.23 -25.63
CA GLY A 239 -6.51 17.81 -25.51
C GLY A 239 -6.31 16.98 -26.78
N LYS A 240 -5.58 17.51 -27.78
CA LYS A 240 -5.36 16.84 -29.07
C LYS A 240 -3.98 16.18 -29.09
N PHE A 241 -3.96 14.85 -29.19
CA PHE A 241 -2.76 14.05 -29.41
C PHE A 241 -2.92 13.17 -30.67
N LYS A 242 -1.83 12.58 -31.14
CA LYS A 242 -1.81 11.72 -32.33
C LYS A 242 -0.92 10.50 -32.11
N PHE A 243 -1.15 9.44 -32.88
CA PHE A 243 -0.26 8.29 -32.99
C PHE A 243 0.52 8.42 -34.30
N ASN A 244 1.77 8.86 -34.23
CA ASN A 244 2.60 9.03 -35.43
C ASN A 244 2.86 7.66 -36.07
N GLU A 245 2.58 7.52 -37.36
CA GLU A 245 2.61 6.22 -38.04
C GLU A 245 4.00 5.54 -37.97
N ALA A 246 5.07 6.31 -38.05
CA ALA A 246 6.45 5.81 -38.00
C ALA A 246 6.75 5.06 -36.68
N ASP A 247 6.35 5.64 -35.55
CA ASP A 247 6.66 5.13 -34.21
C ASP A 247 5.62 4.11 -33.74
N TRP A 248 4.37 4.28 -34.16
CA TRP A 248 3.22 3.50 -33.66
C TRP A 248 2.81 2.34 -34.58
N LYS A 249 3.47 2.10 -35.72
CA LYS A 249 3.11 1.03 -36.67
C LYS A 249 3.05 -0.37 -36.03
N ASN A 250 3.93 -0.65 -35.07
CA ASN A 250 4.06 -1.97 -34.44
C ASN A 250 3.29 -2.09 -33.12
N VAL A 251 2.67 -0.99 -32.65
CA VAL A 251 1.86 -0.99 -31.43
C VAL A 251 0.44 -1.42 -31.76
N SER A 252 -0.11 -2.35 -30.98
CA SER A 252 -1.42 -2.94 -31.26
C SER A 252 -2.56 -1.92 -31.28
N GLY A 253 -3.65 -2.30 -31.95
CA GLY A 253 -4.90 -1.53 -31.93
C GLY A 253 -5.48 -1.41 -30.52
N GLU A 254 -5.39 -2.47 -29.71
CA GLU A 254 -5.90 -2.51 -28.34
C GLU A 254 -5.15 -1.54 -27.42
N ALA A 255 -3.83 -1.42 -27.55
CA ALA A 255 -3.03 -0.44 -26.80
C ALA A 255 -3.48 1.00 -27.11
N LYS A 256 -3.58 1.33 -28.40
CA LYS A 256 -4.02 2.65 -28.87
C LYS A 256 -5.44 2.96 -28.41
N ASP A 257 -6.30 1.96 -28.40
CA ASP A 257 -7.69 2.08 -27.94
C ASP A 257 -7.76 2.41 -26.44
N LEU A 258 -7.00 1.69 -25.59
CA LEU A 258 -6.92 2.00 -24.16
C LEU A 258 -6.36 3.41 -23.90
N ILE A 259 -5.31 3.83 -24.61
CA ILE A 259 -4.78 5.20 -24.51
C ILE A 259 -5.86 6.22 -24.83
N ARG A 260 -6.65 6.03 -25.89
CA ARG A 260 -7.74 6.96 -26.24
C ARG A 260 -8.77 7.08 -25.11
N LYS A 261 -9.11 5.95 -24.48
CA LYS A 261 -10.07 5.89 -23.36
C LYS A 261 -9.56 6.55 -22.08
N LEU A 262 -8.26 6.43 -21.79
CA LEU A 262 -7.60 7.09 -20.65
C LEU A 262 -7.38 8.59 -20.89
N LEU A 263 -7.08 8.97 -22.15
CA LEU A 263 -6.89 10.36 -22.58
C LEU A 263 -8.17 10.99 -23.15
N THR A 264 -9.35 10.46 -22.81
CA THR A 264 -10.62 11.09 -23.15
C THR A 264 -10.71 12.46 -22.47
N PHE A 265 -10.97 13.50 -23.25
CA PHE A 265 -10.96 14.89 -22.77
C PHE A 265 -12.01 15.13 -21.68
N ASN A 266 -13.25 14.70 -21.92
CA ASN A 266 -14.33 14.78 -20.93
C ASN A 266 -14.10 13.75 -19.81
N PRO A 267 -13.89 14.17 -18.55
CA PRO A 267 -13.64 13.23 -17.45
C PRO A 267 -14.78 12.22 -17.22
N LYS A 268 -16.02 12.59 -17.56
CA LYS A 268 -17.19 11.70 -17.41
C LYS A 268 -17.20 10.53 -18.39
N ASP A 269 -16.57 10.70 -19.55
CA ASP A 269 -16.47 9.67 -20.60
C ASP A 269 -15.11 8.96 -20.55
N ARG A 270 -14.22 9.39 -19.65
CA ARG A 270 -12.89 8.82 -19.45
C ARG A 270 -13.01 7.53 -18.66
N TYR A 271 -12.21 6.53 -19.04
CA TYR A 271 -12.17 5.28 -18.30
C TYR A 271 -11.74 5.50 -16.85
N THR A 272 -12.47 4.84 -15.95
CA THR A 272 -12.02 4.63 -14.57
C THR A 272 -10.83 3.66 -14.55
N ALA A 273 -10.08 3.62 -13.45
CA ALA A 273 -8.97 2.67 -13.30
C ALA A 273 -9.46 1.21 -13.38
N GLU A 274 -10.61 0.90 -12.80
CA GLU A 274 -11.30 -0.40 -12.92
C GLU A 274 -11.62 -0.77 -14.37
N GLN A 275 -12.21 0.15 -15.15
CA GLN A 275 -12.50 -0.08 -16.56
C GLN A 275 -11.23 -0.29 -17.38
N ALA A 276 -10.16 0.44 -17.05
CA ALA A 276 -8.86 0.30 -17.70
C ALA A 276 -8.16 -1.03 -17.37
N LEU A 277 -8.26 -1.51 -16.12
CA LEU A 277 -7.77 -2.83 -15.72
C LEU A 277 -8.48 -3.96 -16.46
N ASN A 278 -9.79 -3.83 -16.65
CA ASN A 278 -10.60 -4.81 -17.38
C ASN A 278 -10.51 -4.69 -18.91
N HIS A 279 -9.67 -3.78 -19.42
CA HIS A 279 -9.49 -3.63 -20.86
C HIS A 279 -8.79 -4.87 -21.47
N PRO A 280 -9.20 -5.34 -22.66
CA PRO A 280 -8.60 -6.50 -23.33
C PRO A 280 -7.07 -6.47 -23.40
N TRP A 281 -6.50 -5.30 -23.73
CA TRP A 281 -5.05 -5.09 -23.78
C TRP A 281 -4.32 -5.51 -22.48
N VAL A 282 -4.86 -5.12 -21.32
CA VAL A 282 -4.29 -5.47 -20.01
C VAL A 282 -4.52 -6.95 -19.71
N GLN A 283 -5.75 -7.43 -19.89
CA GLN A 283 -6.14 -8.80 -19.56
C GLN A 283 -5.41 -9.86 -20.41
N HIS A 284 -5.16 -9.56 -21.69
CA HIS A 284 -4.47 -10.47 -22.61
C HIS A 284 -2.94 -10.48 -22.41
N LEU A 285 -2.31 -9.32 -22.23
CA LEU A 285 -0.85 -9.21 -22.20
C LEU A 285 -0.25 -9.31 -20.79
N ALA A 286 -0.97 -8.88 -19.75
CA ALA A 286 -0.50 -8.89 -18.36
C ALA A 286 -1.07 -10.06 -17.54
N GLN A 287 -1.21 -11.23 -18.17
CA GLN A 287 -1.58 -12.45 -17.48
C GLN A 287 -0.54 -12.77 -16.39
N ALA A 288 -1.03 -13.04 -15.18
CA ALA A 288 -0.17 -13.42 -14.07
C ALA A 288 0.51 -14.77 -14.37
N SER A 289 1.76 -14.94 -13.92
CA SER A 289 2.39 -16.25 -13.83
C SER A 289 1.56 -17.19 -12.95
N ASP A 290 1.61 -18.51 -13.19
CA ASP A 290 0.94 -19.50 -12.37
C ASP A 290 1.40 -19.38 -10.90
N ALA A 291 0.57 -18.75 -10.06
CA ALA A 291 0.78 -18.73 -8.62
C ALA A 291 0.37 -20.09 -8.04
N PRO A 292 1.11 -20.64 -7.06
CA PRO A 292 0.80 -21.94 -6.46
C PRO A 292 -0.40 -21.81 -5.49
N ILE A 293 -1.57 -21.49 -6.03
CA ILE A 293 -2.83 -21.48 -5.28
C ILE A 293 -3.16 -22.93 -4.91
N SER A 294 -3.35 -23.20 -3.62
CA SER A 294 -3.61 -24.56 -3.14
C SER A 294 -4.57 -24.54 -1.95
N ARG A 295 -5.02 -25.75 -1.54
CA ARG A 295 -5.86 -25.93 -0.34
C ARG A 295 -5.23 -25.36 0.93
N SER A 296 -3.90 -25.24 0.97
CA SER A 296 -3.17 -24.74 2.13
C SER A 296 -3.62 -23.36 2.59
N ILE A 297 -4.14 -22.52 1.69
CA ILE A 297 -4.66 -21.19 2.04
C ILE A 297 -5.85 -21.31 3.00
N VAL A 298 -6.76 -22.25 2.73
CA VAL A 298 -7.92 -22.52 3.60
C VAL A 298 -7.45 -23.07 4.95
N ASP A 299 -6.50 -24.00 4.92
CA ASP A 299 -5.98 -24.60 6.15
C ASP A 299 -5.26 -23.55 7.02
N ASN A 300 -4.55 -22.61 6.37
CA ASN A 300 -3.96 -21.46 7.03
C ASN A 300 -5.01 -20.52 7.63
N PHE A 301 -6.11 -20.22 6.92
CA PHE A 301 -7.22 -19.44 7.49
C PHE A 301 -7.87 -20.12 8.71
N ARG A 302 -8.04 -21.45 8.67
CA ARG A 302 -8.50 -22.22 9.85
C ARG A 302 -7.52 -22.16 11.00
N ALA A 303 -6.23 -22.27 10.73
CA ALA A 303 -5.20 -22.16 11.76
C ALA A 303 -5.16 -20.75 12.36
N PHE A 304 -5.29 -19.71 11.53
CA PHE A 304 -5.33 -18.32 11.94
C PHE A 304 -6.56 -18.03 12.81
N ARG A 305 -7.74 -18.53 12.40
CA ARG A 305 -8.98 -18.45 13.17
C ARG A 305 -8.80 -18.86 14.63
N ALA A 306 -8.13 -19.99 14.87
CA ALA A 306 -7.97 -20.59 16.19
C ALA A 306 -7.00 -19.82 17.12
N GLN A 307 -6.30 -18.81 16.61
CA GLN A 307 -5.38 -18.00 17.42
C GLN A 307 -6.13 -16.96 18.28
N SER A 308 -5.53 -16.57 19.40
CA SER A 308 -6.03 -15.46 20.23
C SER A 308 -6.01 -14.13 19.48
N GLN A 309 -6.86 -13.19 19.90
CA GLN A 309 -6.92 -11.83 19.37
C GLN A 309 -5.54 -11.15 19.35
N LEU A 310 -4.81 -11.20 20.47
CA LEU A 310 -3.47 -10.61 20.60
C LEU A 310 -2.47 -11.25 19.62
N LYS A 311 -2.52 -12.58 19.44
CA LYS A 311 -1.64 -13.26 18.49
C LYS A 311 -1.98 -12.90 17.04
N LYS A 312 -3.26 -12.72 16.71
CA LYS A 312 -3.67 -12.21 15.38
C LYS A 312 -3.12 -10.80 15.15
N ALA A 313 -3.26 -9.90 16.12
CA ALA A 313 -2.69 -8.56 16.04
C ALA A 313 -1.16 -8.59 15.86
N ALA A 314 -0.46 -9.42 16.64
CA ALA A 314 0.98 -9.61 16.50
C ALA A 314 1.38 -10.14 15.10
N LEU A 315 0.65 -11.12 14.56
CA LEU A 315 0.88 -11.63 13.20
C LEU A 315 0.65 -10.55 12.14
N THR A 316 -0.36 -9.70 12.29
CA THR A 316 -0.62 -8.56 11.40
C THR A 316 0.54 -7.56 11.43
N VAL A 317 1.05 -7.23 12.62
CA VAL A 317 2.24 -6.38 12.78
C VAL A 317 3.47 -7.01 12.10
N ILE A 318 3.69 -8.31 12.31
CA ILE A 318 4.82 -9.03 11.70
C ILE A 318 4.70 -8.98 10.17
N ALA A 319 3.54 -9.34 9.61
CA ALA A 319 3.27 -9.30 8.17
C ALA A 319 3.51 -7.89 7.59
N GLN A 320 3.16 -6.83 8.33
CA GLN A 320 3.45 -5.47 7.94
C GLN A 320 4.95 -5.17 7.94
N GLN A 321 5.73 -5.70 8.89
CA GLN A 321 7.17 -5.45 9.04
C GLN A 321 8.07 -6.28 8.09
N MET A 322 7.57 -7.40 7.55
CA MET A 322 8.33 -8.30 6.68
C MET A 322 8.84 -7.64 5.39
N SER A 323 9.98 -8.13 4.91
CA SER A 323 10.54 -7.74 3.62
C SER A 323 9.83 -8.43 2.45
N GLU A 324 9.83 -7.81 1.27
CA GLU A 324 9.24 -8.40 0.07
C GLU A 324 9.82 -9.78 -0.26
N ASN A 325 11.12 -10.01 -0.04
CA ASN A 325 11.74 -11.30 -0.34
C ASN A 325 11.06 -12.45 0.42
N GLU A 326 10.69 -12.21 1.67
CA GLU A 326 10.07 -13.20 2.55
C GLU A 326 8.60 -13.46 2.17
N ILE A 327 7.89 -12.44 1.67
CA ILE A 327 6.46 -12.51 1.34
C ILE A 327 6.15 -12.60 -0.17
N SER A 328 7.18 -12.65 -1.03
CA SER A 328 7.04 -12.59 -2.49
C SER A 328 6.08 -13.64 -3.07
N THR A 329 6.11 -14.86 -2.53
CA THR A 329 5.20 -15.94 -2.95
C THR A 329 3.76 -15.66 -2.52
N LEU A 330 3.55 -15.21 -1.28
CA LEU A 330 2.22 -14.88 -0.77
C LEU A 330 1.61 -13.71 -1.54
N LYS A 331 2.41 -12.71 -1.90
CA LYS A 331 1.99 -11.61 -2.77
C LYS A 331 1.55 -12.08 -4.15
N LYS A 332 2.31 -12.97 -4.79
CA LYS A 332 1.94 -13.55 -6.09
C LYS A 332 0.60 -14.30 -5.99
N ILE A 333 0.36 -15.01 -4.88
CA ILE A 333 -0.92 -15.68 -4.63
C ILE A 333 -2.04 -14.65 -4.45
N PHE A 334 -1.85 -13.63 -3.60
CA PHE A 334 -2.84 -12.56 -3.39
C PHE A 334 -3.24 -11.90 -4.71
N MET A 335 -2.27 -11.43 -5.49
CA MET A 335 -2.51 -10.79 -6.79
C MET A 335 -3.12 -11.73 -7.85
N ALA A 336 -3.00 -13.04 -7.68
CA ALA A 336 -3.63 -14.02 -8.56
C ALA A 336 -5.09 -14.30 -8.15
N LEU A 337 -5.42 -14.16 -6.86
CA LEU A 337 -6.77 -14.26 -6.31
C LEU A 337 -7.58 -13.00 -6.58
N ASP A 338 -6.99 -11.82 -6.36
CA ASP A 338 -7.58 -10.50 -6.61
C ASP A 338 -7.81 -10.30 -8.12
N LYS A 339 -9.04 -10.54 -8.59
CA LYS A 339 -9.36 -10.56 -10.03
C LYS A 339 -9.66 -9.18 -10.55
N ASN A 340 -10.40 -8.40 -9.78
CA ASN A 340 -10.76 -7.04 -10.17
C ASN A 340 -9.59 -6.06 -9.97
N GLY A 341 -8.57 -6.45 -9.19
CA GLY A 341 -7.38 -5.64 -8.90
C GLY A 341 -7.66 -4.50 -7.92
N ASP A 342 -8.70 -4.64 -7.08
CA ASP A 342 -9.10 -3.61 -6.12
C ASP A 342 -8.24 -3.60 -4.85
N GLY A 343 -7.33 -4.56 -4.71
CA GLY A 343 -6.43 -4.71 -3.58
C GLY A 343 -7.03 -5.36 -2.34
N SER A 344 -8.20 -6.00 -2.47
CA SER A 344 -8.87 -6.77 -1.44
C SER A 344 -9.35 -8.12 -2.00
N LEU A 345 -9.70 -9.06 -1.13
CA LEU A 345 -10.21 -10.37 -1.54
C LEU A 345 -11.62 -10.58 -1.03
N THR A 346 -12.55 -10.77 -1.97
CA THR A 346 -13.90 -11.23 -1.69
C THR A 346 -13.97 -12.77 -1.58
N VAL A 347 -15.03 -13.29 -0.95
CA VAL A 347 -15.29 -14.74 -0.91
C VAL A 347 -15.35 -15.33 -2.31
N GLN A 348 -15.94 -14.59 -3.23
CA GLN A 348 -16.10 -15.03 -4.61
C GLN A 348 -14.75 -15.19 -5.31
N GLU A 349 -13.84 -14.24 -5.13
CA GLU A 349 -12.50 -14.29 -5.72
C GLU A 349 -11.66 -15.45 -5.19
N ILE A 350 -11.70 -15.68 -3.86
CA ILE A 350 -11.00 -16.83 -3.28
C ILE A 350 -11.59 -18.14 -3.79
N ARG A 351 -12.93 -18.24 -3.85
CA ARG A 351 -13.65 -19.42 -4.37
C ARG A 351 -13.28 -19.70 -5.83
N GLU A 352 -13.28 -18.69 -6.67
CA GLU A 352 -12.90 -18.80 -8.09
C GLU A 352 -11.43 -19.18 -8.26
N GLY A 353 -10.54 -18.57 -7.49
CA GLY A 353 -9.11 -18.89 -7.52
C GLY A 353 -8.81 -20.32 -7.12
N LEU A 354 -9.43 -20.82 -6.04
CA LEU A 354 -9.32 -22.22 -5.62
C LEU A 354 -9.90 -23.17 -6.67
N THR A 355 -11.05 -22.83 -7.27
CA THR A 355 -11.68 -23.64 -8.33
C THR A 355 -10.77 -23.73 -9.55
N LYS A 356 -10.19 -22.60 -9.98
CA LYS A 356 -9.25 -22.53 -11.12
C LYS A 356 -7.97 -23.32 -10.86
N ALA A 357 -7.53 -23.40 -9.60
CA ALA A 357 -6.41 -24.24 -9.18
C ALA A 357 -6.73 -25.75 -9.15
N GLY A 358 -7.96 -26.15 -9.54
CA GLY A 358 -8.35 -27.56 -9.66
C GLY A 358 -8.98 -28.16 -8.40
N LEU A 359 -9.28 -27.34 -7.37
CA LEU A 359 -10.05 -27.83 -6.23
C LEU A 359 -11.54 -27.97 -6.60
N LYS A 360 -12.02 -29.21 -6.61
CA LYS A 360 -13.42 -29.54 -6.93
C LYS A 360 -14.38 -29.25 -5.77
N ASP A 361 -13.92 -29.42 -4.54
CA ASP A 361 -14.71 -29.25 -3.33
C ASP A 361 -14.25 -28.01 -2.57
N ILE A 362 -14.91 -26.88 -2.80
CA ILE A 362 -14.68 -25.67 -2.02
C ILE A 362 -15.26 -25.88 -0.61
N PRO A 363 -14.51 -25.59 0.46
CA PRO A 363 -14.99 -25.74 1.82
C PRO A 363 -16.27 -24.95 2.09
N PRO A 364 -17.31 -25.56 2.69
CA PRO A 364 -18.57 -24.88 2.98
C PRO A 364 -18.44 -23.81 4.06
N ASP A 365 -17.39 -23.89 4.90
CA ASP A 365 -17.06 -22.95 5.96
C ASP A 365 -16.27 -21.72 5.47
N LEU A 366 -15.94 -21.61 4.17
CA LEU A 366 -15.10 -20.52 3.64
C LEU A 366 -15.62 -19.12 3.99
N GLU A 367 -16.92 -18.88 3.88
CA GLU A 367 -17.53 -17.59 4.23
C GLU A 367 -17.34 -17.24 5.72
N GLN A 368 -17.43 -18.24 6.59
CA GLN A 368 -17.20 -18.05 8.03
C GLN A 368 -15.73 -17.80 8.33
N LEU A 369 -14.83 -18.53 7.66
CA LEU A 369 -13.37 -18.33 7.81
C LEU A 369 -12.97 -16.91 7.43
N MET A 370 -13.52 -16.37 6.34
CA MET A 370 -13.19 -15.02 5.91
C MET A 370 -13.64 -13.95 6.90
N LYS A 371 -14.84 -14.07 7.47
CA LYS A 371 -15.33 -13.14 8.50
C LYS A 371 -14.45 -13.08 9.75
N GLU A 372 -13.69 -14.14 10.01
CA GLU A 372 -12.82 -14.27 11.19
C GLU A 372 -11.35 -13.93 10.91
N VAL A 373 -10.96 -13.90 9.62
CA VAL A 373 -9.68 -13.33 9.15
C VAL A 373 -9.80 -11.81 8.99
N ASP A 374 -10.95 -11.32 8.52
CA ASP A 374 -11.36 -9.92 8.43
C ASP A 374 -11.33 -9.26 9.83
N SER A 375 -10.18 -8.70 10.15
CA SER A 375 -9.83 -8.13 11.45
C SER A 375 -10.42 -6.76 11.67
N ASP A 376 -10.76 -6.03 10.59
CA ASP A 376 -11.30 -4.66 10.66
C ASP A 376 -12.82 -4.57 10.44
N GLY A 377 -13.45 -5.61 9.89
CA GLY A 377 -14.90 -5.66 9.67
C GLY A 377 -15.36 -5.11 8.34
N SER A 378 -14.44 -4.95 7.39
CA SER A 378 -14.74 -4.50 6.03
C SER A 378 -15.58 -5.50 5.24
N GLY A 379 -15.60 -6.77 5.64
CA GLY A 379 -16.27 -7.85 4.91
C GLY A 379 -15.47 -8.40 3.71
N VAL A 380 -14.25 -7.90 3.52
CA VAL A 380 -13.24 -8.39 2.57
C VAL A 380 -11.97 -8.71 3.34
N ILE A 381 -11.02 -9.40 2.72
CA ILE A 381 -9.69 -9.62 3.29
C ILE A 381 -8.71 -8.67 2.59
N ASP A 382 -8.08 -7.77 3.34
CA ASP A 382 -7.06 -6.88 2.79
C ASP A 382 -5.71 -7.60 2.56
N TYR A 383 -4.76 -6.89 1.94
CA TYR A 383 -3.46 -7.46 1.63
C TYR A 383 -2.70 -7.95 2.87
N THR A 384 -2.67 -7.18 3.96
CA THR A 384 -1.95 -7.53 5.19
C THR A 384 -2.65 -8.63 5.96
N GLU A 385 -3.97 -8.62 6.02
CA GLU A 385 -4.77 -9.69 6.63
C GLU A 385 -4.53 -11.02 5.94
N PHE A 386 -4.50 -11.02 4.60
CA PHE A 386 -4.15 -12.20 3.83
C PHE A 386 -2.74 -12.69 4.17
N LEU A 387 -1.75 -11.78 4.21
CA LEU A 387 -0.37 -12.14 4.58
C LEU A 387 -0.29 -12.70 6.00
N ALA A 388 -0.89 -12.03 6.98
CA ALA A 388 -0.89 -12.45 8.38
C ALA A 388 -1.52 -13.83 8.57
N ALA A 389 -2.64 -14.08 7.88
CA ALA A 389 -3.35 -15.34 7.95
C ALA A 389 -2.64 -16.49 7.21
N THR A 390 -1.77 -16.19 6.25
CA THR A 390 -1.05 -17.19 5.43
C THR A 390 0.43 -17.30 5.72
N LEU A 391 0.95 -16.53 6.68
CA LEU A 391 2.37 -16.47 6.99
C LEU A 391 2.89 -17.80 7.56
N ASP A 392 4.02 -18.29 7.04
CA ASP A 392 4.66 -19.50 7.55
C ASP A 392 5.16 -19.29 8.98
N LYS A 393 4.81 -20.22 9.88
CA LYS A 393 5.24 -20.23 11.28
C LYS A 393 6.75 -20.10 11.44
N LYS A 394 7.56 -20.67 10.55
CA LYS A 394 9.03 -20.57 10.61
C LYS A 394 9.54 -19.13 10.46
N LEU A 395 8.78 -18.27 9.79
CA LEU A 395 9.15 -16.87 9.59
C LEU A 395 8.84 -16.04 10.83
N TYR A 396 7.64 -16.20 11.41
CA TYR A 396 7.22 -15.32 12.50
C TYR A 396 7.67 -15.74 13.91
N ILE A 397 8.20 -16.95 14.12
CA ILE A 397 8.69 -17.39 15.45
C ILE A 397 10.15 -17.01 15.73
N GLN A 398 10.80 -16.33 14.79
CA GLN A 398 12.17 -15.84 14.95
C GLN A 398 12.19 -14.73 16.00
N GLU A 399 13.21 -14.72 16.85
CA GLU A 399 13.28 -13.86 18.02
C GLU A 399 13.34 -12.37 17.64
N ASP A 400 14.13 -12.02 16.65
CA ASP A 400 14.24 -10.68 16.07
C ASP A 400 12.93 -10.20 15.45
N VAL A 401 12.20 -11.10 14.76
CA VAL A 401 10.89 -10.80 14.16
C VAL A 401 9.84 -10.53 15.25
N CYS A 402 9.76 -11.39 16.26
CA CYS A 402 8.87 -11.18 17.40
C CYS A 402 9.25 -9.93 18.19
N TRP A 403 10.54 -9.65 18.40
CA TRP A 403 11.00 -8.46 19.11
C TRP A 403 10.61 -7.18 18.36
N ALA A 404 10.69 -7.21 17.03
CA ALA A 404 10.22 -6.11 16.19
C ALA A 404 8.73 -5.82 16.40
N ALA A 405 7.91 -6.88 16.46
CA ALA A 405 6.48 -6.75 16.67
C ALA A 405 6.14 -6.34 18.11
N PHE A 406 6.83 -6.90 19.10
CA PHE A 406 6.68 -6.57 20.51
C PHE A 406 6.83 -5.06 20.76
N ARG A 407 7.85 -4.43 20.17
CA ARG A 407 8.05 -2.97 20.27
C ARG A 407 6.99 -2.12 19.59
N VAL A 408 6.15 -2.71 18.74
CA VAL A 408 4.98 -1.99 18.24
C VAL A 408 3.91 -1.89 19.32
N PHE A 409 3.86 -2.86 20.24
CA PHE A 409 2.95 -2.85 21.37
C PHE A 409 3.54 -2.13 22.60
N ASP A 410 4.84 -2.27 22.87
CA ASP A 410 5.58 -1.56 23.94
C ASP A 410 5.96 -0.15 23.46
N ILE A 411 5.09 0.84 23.72
CA ILE A 411 5.19 2.21 23.19
C ILE A 411 6.29 2.98 23.94
N ASP A 412 6.37 2.82 25.27
CA ASP A 412 7.33 3.55 26.08
C ASP A 412 8.73 2.91 26.08
N GLY A 413 8.84 1.65 25.64
CA GLY A 413 10.07 0.90 25.53
C GLY A 413 10.58 0.37 26.87
N ASN A 414 9.71 0.17 27.85
CA ASN A 414 10.06 -0.33 29.18
C ASN A 414 10.28 -1.86 29.22
N GLY A 415 9.99 -2.56 28.11
CA GLY A 415 10.14 -4.01 27.98
C GLY A 415 8.90 -4.81 28.34
N LYS A 416 7.76 -4.15 28.55
CA LYS A 416 6.47 -4.76 28.88
C LYS A 416 5.34 -4.07 28.11
N ILE A 417 4.29 -4.82 27.79
CA ILE A 417 3.08 -4.29 27.16
C ILE A 417 2.01 -4.15 28.24
N THR A 418 1.59 -2.92 28.48
CA THR A 418 0.49 -2.59 29.40
C THR A 418 -0.89 -2.67 28.71
N ALA A 419 -1.96 -2.69 29.51
CA ALA A 419 -3.32 -2.63 28.98
C ALA A 419 -3.59 -1.33 28.20
N GLU A 420 -3.06 -0.22 28.69
CA GLU A 420 -3.17 1.10 28.08
C GLU A 420 -2.47 1.15 26.72
N GLU A 421 -1.27 0.58 26.62
CA GLU A 421 -0.55 0.51 25.35
C GLU A 421 -1.24 -0.41 24.34
N LEU A 422 -1.72 -1.57 24.79
CA LEU A 422 -2.46 -2.49 23.93
C LEU A 422 -3.76 -1.84 23.41
N GLN A 423 -4.47 -1.10 24.26
CA GLN A 423 -5.67 -0.35 23.88
C GLN A 423 -5.35 0.71 22.81
N HIS A 424 -4.26 1.46 22.99
CA HIS A 424 -3.82 2.50 22.07
C HIS A 424 -3.45 1.93 20.69
N VAL A 425 -2.63 0.87 20.65
CA VAL A 425 -2.15 0.25 19.40
C VAL A 425 -3.28 -0.40 18.61
N LEU A 426 -4.25 -1.02 19.29
CA LEU A 426 -5.41 -1.59 18.63
C LEU A 426 -6.44 -0.54 18.16
N GLY A 427 -6.18 0.76 18.40
CA GLY A 427 -7.01 1.86 17.93
C GLY A 427 -8.32 2.02 18.70
N MET A 428 -8.39 1.47 19.92
CA MET A 428 -9.60 1.48 20.75
C MET A 428 -9.81 2.80 21.50
N ASP A 429 -8.86 3.74 21.45
CA ASP A 429 -8.94 5.08 22.07
C ASP A 429 -10.08 5.95 21.50
N SER A 430 -10.59 5.60 20.32
CA SER A 430 -11.56 6.40 19.57
C SER A 430 -13.01 6.26 20.05
N VAL A 431 -13.28 5.37 21.01
CA VAL A 431 -14.62 5.15 21.58
C VAL A 431 -14.79 5.97 22.87
N LYS A 432 -14.73 7.31 22.76
CA LYS A 432 -15.11 8.21 23.87
C LYS A 432 -16.64 8.18 24.07
N GLY A 433 -17.14 7.14 24.72
CA GLY A 433 -18.53 6.99 25.13
C GLY A 433 -18.65 5.98 26.26
N ALA A 434 -19.66 6.15 27.12
CA ALA A 434 -19.88 5.41 28.37
C ALA A 434 -20.19 3.89 28.24
N PHE A 435 -19.70 3.23 27.19
CA PHE A 435 -19.79 1.78 26.92
C PHE A 435 -18.47 1.02 27.17
N ASP A 436 -17.49 1.66 27.81
CA ASP A 436 -16.06 1.26 27.79
C ASP A 436 -15.66 0.11 28.74
N ASN A 437 -16.58 -0.39 29.58
CA ASN A 437 -16.25 -1.50 30.48
C ASN A 437 -15.98 -2.82 29.70
N THR A 438 -16.62 -3.01 28.55
CA THR A 438 -16.46 -4.24 27.75
C THR A 438 -15.16 -4.23 26.94
N ALA A 439 -14.76 -3.09 26.37
CA ALA A 439 -13.50 -2.98 25.64
C ALA A 439 -12.29 -3.16 26.58
N ILE A 440 -12.31 -2.49 27.74
CA ILE A 440 -11.29 -2.67 28.78
C ILE A 440 -11.29 -4.10 29.34
N ALA A 441 -12.45 -4.72 29.52
CA ALA A 441 -12.53 -6.13 29.92
C ALA A 441 -11.90 -7.05 28.87
N ASN A 442 -12.19 -6.84 27.58
CA ASN A 442 -11.60 -7.61 26.48
C ASN A 442 -10.08 -7.47 26.44
N ILE A 443 -9.53 -6.27 26.64
CA ILE A 443 -8.08 -6.03 26.69
C ILE A 443 -7.44 -6.77 27.86
N ARG A 444 -8.06 -6.71 29.04
CA ARG A 444 -7.57 -7.44 30.23
C ARG A 444 -7.63 -8.95 30.04
N ASP A 445 -8.66 -9.46 29.38
CA ASP A 445 -8.77 -10.88 29.07
C ASP A 445 -7.72 -11.31 28.03
N MET A 446 -7.39 -10.46 27.04
CA MET A 446 -6.26 -10.71 26.14
C MET A 446 -4.93 -10.79 26.87
N ILE A 447 -4.68 -9.91 27.84
CA ILE A 447 -3.46 -9.96 28.68
C ILE A 447 -3.44 -11.25 29.50
N ARG A 448 -4.53 -11.56 30.21
CA ARG A 448 -4.63 -12.78 31.05
C ARG A 448 -4.43 -14.09 30.28
N GLU A 449 -4.74 -14.14 28.99
CA GLU A 449 -4.48 -15.31 28.15
C GLU A 449 -2.98 -15.60 27.95
N VAL A 450 -2.13 -14.60 28.16
CA VAL A 450 -0.69 -14.62 27.82
C VAL A 450 0.18 -14.43 29.07
N ASP A 451 -0.25 -13.56 29.98
CA ASP A 451 0.34 -13.26 31.28
C ASP A 451 0.42 -14.54 32.13
N ARG A 452 1.66 -15.00 32.37
CA ARG A 452 1.97 -16.25 33.08
C ARG A 452 2.39 -16.00 34.52
N ASP A 453 2.93 -14.82 34.82
CA ASP A 453 3.38 -14.48 36.18
C ASP A 453 2.33 -13.72 37.00
N GLY A 454 1.26 -13.27 36.35
CA GLY A 454 0.09 -12.63 36.93
C GLY A 454 0.31 -11.16 37.28
N ASP A 455 1.30 -10.50 36.67
CA ASP A 455 1.62 -9.09 36.94
C ASP A 455 0.68 -8.10 36.22
N GLY A 456 -0.17 -8.58 35.31
CA GLY A 456 -1.13 -7.79 34.56
C GLY A 456 -0.53 -7.05 33.37
N GLU A 457 0.71 -7.36 33.00
CA GLU A 457 1.45 -6.86 31.83
C GLU A 457 1.86 -8.06 30.95
N ILE A 458 2.49 -7.82 29.80
CA ILE A 458 3.06 -8.89 28.97
C ILE A 458 4.53 -8.57 28.73
N ASP A 459 5.43 -9.41 29.24
CA ASP A 459 6.85 -9.30 28.92
C ASP A 459 7.19 -9.97 27.56
N PHE A 460 8.43 -9.77 27.09
CA PHE A 460 8.84 -10.35 25.81
C PHE A 460 8.87 -11.88 25.81
N ASP A 461 9.20 -12.52 26.95
CA ASP A 461 9.26 -13.98 27.03
C ASP A 461 7.86 -14.60 26.93
N GLU A 462 6.86 -13.95 27.52
CA GLU A 462 5.44 -14.30 27.42
C GLU A 462 4.91 -14.10 26.01
N PHE A 463 5.22 -12.96 25.40
CA PHE A 463 4.90 -12.69 24.00
C PHE A 463 5.51 -13.75 23.07
N MET A 464 6.79 -14.10 23.26
CA MET A 464 7.48 -15.14 22.50
C MET A 464 6.84 -16.52 22.67
N LYS A 465 6.45 -16.88 23.91
CA LYS A 465 5.74 -18.13 24.19
C LYS A 465 4.39 -18.17 23.46
N MET A 466 3.59 -17.10 23.54
CA MET A 466 2.33 -16.98 22.79
C MET A 466 2.55 -17.22 21.29
N MET A 467 3.57 -16.62 20.69
CA MET A 467 3.88 -16.78 19.26
C MET A 467 4.26 -18.23 18.92
N ARG A 468 5.03 -18.90 19.77
CA ARG A 468 5.48 -20.29 19.58
C ARG A 468 4.40 -21.34 19.82
N ASP A 469 3.43 -21.05 20.67
CA ASP A 469 2.38 -22.01 21.02
C ASP A 469 1.54 -22.43 19.79
N ARG A 470 1.09 -23.69 19.79
CA ARG A 470 0.09 -24.22 18.86
C ARG A 470 -1.20 -24.29 19.67
N LYS A 471 -2.07 -23.29 19.58
CA LYS A 471 -3.45 -23.47 20.01
C LYS A 471 -4.15 -24.42 19.04
#